data_AF-A0A060RQJ7-F1
#
_entry.id   AF-A0A060RQJ7-F1
#
_cell.length_a   1.000
_cell.length_b   1.000
_cell.length_c   1.000
_cell.angle_alpha   90.00
_cell.angle_beta   90.00
_cell.angle_gamma   90.00
#
_symmetry.space_group_name_H-M   'P 1'
#
loop_
_entity.id
_entity.type
_entity.pdbx_description
1 polymer ?
#
loop_
_entity_poly.entity_id
_entity_poly.type
_entity_poly.pdbx_seq_one_letter_code
_entity_poly.pdbx_strand_id
1 'polypeptide(L)'
;MKVHYFNILLFALPLNILVYNQRNHYITPYHTAKIPTTRLLCECELYAPANYDNDAQMKEVMQQFEDRTSQRFHEYDDRMVGKRKQCKDKCDKEIQKIILKDKLEKQIAQQLNTLETKIDTDDIPTCICEKSLADKMEKFCLNCGMNVGGGVIPAFGAIGGTASYTLNLLKPAALKAAKAAALTEAKDLATQEGMEAVILKIQELSSYFIGEPGFFDLRPIVTPSTYDKGPALVEAAKKVIGEACRNERGNLTSFYNTAIRNPSNYNVGSFGEVGRSAFETEFASQKGALETANLATVEATYASYQTAIIASIVAIVVIVFIMVIIYLILRYRRKKKMKKKLQYIKLLEE
;
A
#
# COMPACT_ATOMS: atom_id res chain seq x y z
N MET A 1 39.08 11.08 -47.26
CA MET A 1 38.66 12.28 -46.52
C MET A 1 38.33 11.86 -45.09
N LYS A 2 39.19 12.22 -44.13
CA LYS A 2 38.98 11.99 -42.70
C LYS A 2 37.87 12.92 -42.21
N VAL A 3 36.78 12.36 -41.68
CA VAL A 3 35.85 13.13 -40.82
C VAL A 3 35.39 12.21 -39.68
N HIS A 4 35.94 12.52 -38.52
CA HIS A 4 35.53 12.21 -37.15
C HIS A 4 34.13 11.61 -36.93
N TYR A 5 34.09 10.35 -36.48
CA TYR A 5 32.93 9.71 -35.85
C TYR A 5 33.03 9.99 -34.33
N PHE A 6 32.61 11.18 -33.90
CA PHE A 6 32.57 11.55 -32.48
C PHE A 6 31.16 11.33 -31.89
N ASN A 7 31.09 10.50 -30.85
CA ASN A 7 30.32 10.67 -29.62
C ASN A 7 28.89 11.24 -29.71
N ILE A 8 27.89 10.42 -30.05
CA ILE A 8 26.52 10.57 -29.52
C ILE A 8 25.98 9.21 -29.07
N LEU A 9 26.76 8.49 -28.27
CA LEU A 9 26.26 7.38 -27.46
C LEU A 9 26.95 7.37 -26.10
N LEU A 10 27.01 8.55 -25.46
CA LEU A 10 27.34 8.65 -24.04
C LEU A 10 26.10 8.28 -23.23
N PHE A 11 25.86 6.98 -23.12
CA PHE A 11 25.38 6.32 -21.90
C PHE A 11 25.77 4.85 -22.03
N ALA A 12 27.07 4.59 -21.91
CA ALA A 12 27.58 3.27 -21.59
C ALA A 12 27.16 2.95 -20.16
N LEU A 13 25.96 2.39 -19.98
CA LEU A 13 25.63 1.67 -18.76
C LEU A 13 26.64 0.51 -18.63
N PRO A 14 27.40 0.41 -17.54
CA PRO A 14 28.30 -0.70 -17.35
C PRO A 14 27.46 -1.96 -17.11
N LEU A 15 27.30 -2.79 -18.14
CA LEU A 15 26.77 -4.15 -18.07
C LEU A 15 27.80 -5.06 -17.38
N ASN A 16 28.09 -4.79 -16.10
CA ASN A 16 29.10 -5.50 -15.32
C ASN A 16 28.50 -6.29 -14.13
N ILE A 17 27.24 -6.71 -14.20
CA ILE A 17 26.60 -7.54 -13.15
C ILE A 17 25.96 -8.82 -13.71
N LEU A 18 26.46 -9.39 -14.83
CA LEU A 18 25.94 -10.68 -15.29
C LEU A 18 26.98 -11.67 -15.80
N VAL A 19 28.23 -11.60 -15.34
CA VAL A 19 29.19 -12.69 -15.55
C VAL A 19 30.12 -12.81 -14.34
N TYR A 20 29.62 -13.37 -13.24
CA TYR A 20 30.47 -14.11 -12.32
C TYR A 20 29.63 -15.09 -11.48
N ASN A 21 29.71 -16.38 -11.83
CA ASN A 21 29.85 -17.43 -10.82
C ASN A 21 30.42 -18.67 -11.48
N GLN A 22 31.70 -18.85 -11.22
CA GLN A 22 32.48 -20.04 -11.51
C GLN A 22 32.20 -21.06 -10.38
N ARG A 23 31.50 -22.15 -10.69
CA ARG A 23 31.56 -23.38 -9.89
C ARG A 23 31.72 -24.57 -10.83
N ASN A 24 32.97 -24.85 -11.15
CA ASN A 24 33.40 -26.14 -11.67
C ASN A 24 33.36 -27.15 -10.51
N HIS A 25 32.44 -28.12 -10.57
CA HIS A 25 32.66 -29.42 -9.94
C HIS A 25 32.97 -30.41 -11.05
N TYR A 26 34.24 -30.82 -11.09
CA TYR A 26 34.71 -31.94 -11.87
C TYR A 26 34.07 -33.21 -11.32
N ILE A 27 33.19 -33.84 -12.11
CA ILE A 27 32.79 -35.24 -11.91
C ILE A 27 33.68 -36.07 -12.83
N THR A 28 34.70 -36.69 -12.25
CA THR A 28 35.52 -37.73 -12.87
C THR A 28 34.68 -39.00 -13.05
N PRO A 29 34.46 -39.51 -14.29
CA PRO A 29 33.83 -40.80 -14.49
C PRO A 29 34.91 -41.89 -14.41
N TYR A 30 35.01 -42.57 -13.27
CA TYR A 30 35.77 -43.83 -13.21
C TYR A 30 34.86 -44.99 -13.62
N HIS A 31 35.18 -45.57 -14.76
CA HIS A 31 34.70 -46.87 -15.21
C HIS A 31 35.02 -47.95 -14.18
N THR A 32 34.02 -48.74 -13.79
CA THR A 32 34.22 -50.09 -13.23
C THR A 32 33.19 -51.07 -13.78
N ALA A 33 33.65 -52.31 -13.93
CA ALA A 33 33.16 -53.32 -14.85
C ALA A 33 31.83 -53.98 -14.47
N LYS A 34 31.15 -54.52 -15.49
CA LYS A 34 30.01 -55.45 -15.37
C LYS A 34 30.35 -56.65 -14.48
N ILE A 35 29.54 -56.89 -13.45
CA ILE A 35 29.37 -58.21 -12.82
C ILE A 35 27.85 -58.49 -12.74
N PRO A 36 27.34 -59.58 -13.32
CA PRO A 36 25.96 -60.01 -13.13
C PRO A 36 25.90 -61.03 -11.99
N THR A 37 25.13 -60.75 -10.94
CA THR A 37 24.69 -61.79 -10.01
C THR A 37 23.24 -61.54 -9.62
N THR A 38 22.35 -62.29 -10.27
CA THR A 38 21.03 -62.66 -9.78
C THR A 38 21.13 -63.20 -8.36
N ARG A 39 20.42 -62.63 -7.39
CA ARG A 39 20.13 -63.28 -6.11
C ARG A 39 18.77 -62.82 -5.58
N LEU A 40 17.95 -63.82 -5.28
CA LEU A 40 16.53 -63.79 -4.97
C LEU A 40 16.23 -62.99 -3.70
N LEU A 41 15.09 -62.30 -3.68
CA LEU A 41 14.47 -61.76 -2.48
C LEU A 41 14.13 -62.94 -1.56
N CYS A 42 14.96 -63.17 -0.55
CA CYS A 42 14.62 -64.05 0.56
C CYS A 42 13.84 -63.17 1.55
N GLU A 43 12.54 -63.46 1.69
CA GLU A 43 11.70 -62.91 2.76
C GLU A 43 12.27 -63.39 4.10
N CYS A 44 13.03 -62.53 4.77
CA CYS A 44 13.28 -62.70 6.19
C CYS A 44 12.02 -62.28 6.94
N GLU A 45 11.40 -63.22 7.66
CA GLU A 45 10.32 -62.97 8.61
C GLU A 45 10.79 -61.93 9.66
N LEU A 46 10.38 -60.67 9.46
CA LEU A 46 10.82 -59.52 10.24
C LEU A 46 10.00 -59.29 11.53
N TYR A 47 9.13 -60.23 11.92
CA TYR A 47 8.24 -60.04 13.07
C TYR A 47 8.14 -61.30 13.93
N ALA A 48 9.19 -61.58 14.70
CA ALA A 48 8.96 -62.16 16.02
C ALA A 48 8.32 -61.07 16.90
N PRO A 49 7.19 -61.32 17.59
CA PRO A 49 6.57 -60.35 18.48
C PRO A 49 7.44 -60.24 19.74
N ALA A 50 8.52 -59.48 19.64
CA ALA A 50 9.33 -59.16 20.80
C ALA A 50 8.51 -58.24 21.70
N ASN A 51 8.20 -58.75 22.88
CA ASN A 51 7.42 -58.09 23.93
C ASN A 51 8.28 -56.98 24.58
N TYR A 52 8.60 -55.95 23.80
CA TYR A 52 9.43 -54.80 24.21
C TYR A 52 8.68 -53.84 25.14
N ASP A 53 7.37 -54.02 25.30
CA ASP A 53 6.51 -53.19 26.16
C ASP A 53 6.81 -53.32 27.65
N ASN A 54 7.63 -54.28 28.08
CA ASN A 54 7.94 -54.54 29.50
C ASN A 54 9.41 -54.31 29.88
N ASP A 55 10.26 -53.91 28.94
CA ASP A 55 11.64 -53.55 29.24
C ASP A 55 11.70 -52.12 29.81
N ALA A 56 12.24 -51.97 31.01
CA ALA A 56 12.34 -50.68 31.71
C ALA A 56 13.16 -49.66 30.92
N GLN A 57 14.21 -50.09 30.20
CA GLN A 57 15.03 -49.21 29.38
C GLN A 57 14.28 -48.76 28.12
N MET A 58 13.48 -49.65 27.52
CA MET A 58 12.68 -49.32 26.36
C MET A 58 11.58 -48.31 26.70
N LYS A 59 10.91 -48.48 27.86
CA LYS A 59 9.92 -47.50 28.35
C LYS A 59 10.52 -46.11 28.54
N GLU A 60 11.72 -46.02 29.11
CA GLU A 60 12.39 -44.73 29.32
C GLU A 60 12.72 -44.03 27.99
N VAL A 61 13.22 -44.78 27.00
CA VAL A 61 13.53 -44.24 25.66
C VAL A 61 12.25 -43.80 24.93
N MET A 62 11.18 -44.60 25.02
CA MET A 62 9.88 -44.23 24.44
C MET A 62 9.32 -42.96 25.08
N GLN A 63 9.38 -42.84 26.40
CA GLN A 63 8.90 -41.66 27.12
C GLN A 63 9.72 -40.41 26.76
N GLN A 64 11.05 -40.52 26.70
CA GLN A 64 11.90 -39.40 26.24
C GLN A 64 11.62 -39.01 24.79
N PHE A 65 11.30 -39.96 23.92
CA PHE A 65 10.93 -39.68 22.54
C PHE A 65 9.56 -38.98 22.48
N GLU A 66 8.56 -39.45 23.23
CA GLU A 66 7.25 -38.82 23.32
C GLU A 66 7.35 -37.39 23.87
N ASP A 67 8.08 -37.18 24.97
CA ASP A 67 8.26 -35.85 25.58
C ASP A 67 8.88 -34.86 24.58
N ARG A 68 9.98 -35.26 23.92
CA ARG A 68 10.65 -34.43 22.91
C ARG A 68 9.79 -34.18 21.68
N THR A 69 9.03 -35.18 21.27
CA THR A 69 8.13 -35.10 20.12
C THR A 69 6.96 -34.16 20.43
N SER A 70 6.36 -34.28 21.62
CA SER A 70 5.28 -33.42 22.09
C SER A 70 5.74 -31.97 22.22
N GLN A 71 6.95 -31.72 22.76
CA GLN A 71 7.52 -30.38 22.81
C GLN A 71 7.69 -29.76 21.41
N ARG A 72 8.21 -30.53 20.44
CA ARG A 72 8.35 -30.06 19.05
C ARG A 72 7.01 -29.76 18.39
N PHE A 73 5.97 -30.54 18.69
CA PHE A 73 4.63 -30.27 18.19
C PHE A 73 4.07 -28.96 18.75
N HIS A 74 4.22 -28.70 20.05
CA HIS A 74 3.83 -27.42 20.64
C HIS A 74 4.60 -26.23 20.04
N GLU A 75 5.92 -26.34 19.89
CA GLU A 75 6.74 -25.29 19.26
C GLU A 75 6.37 -25.08 17.77
N TYR A 76 6.03 -26.14 17.05
CA TYR A 76 5.55 -26.06 15.68
C TYR A 76 4.20 -25.34 15.60
N ASP A 77 3.25 -25.72 16.46
CA ASP A 77 1.91 -25.13 16.50
C ASP A 77 1.94 -23.64 16.85
N ASP A 78 2.75 -23.24 17.84
CA ASP A 78 2.91 -21.82 18.21
C ASP A 78 3.49 -21.01 17.04
N ARG A 79 4.50 -21.55 16.37
CA ARG A 79 5.08 -20.93 15.16
C ARG A 79 4.05 -20.84 14.04
N MET A 80 3.22 -21.87 13.87
CA MET A 80 2.16 -21.89 12.86
C MET A 80 1.07 -20.86 13.17
N VAL A 81 0.66 -20.70 14.43
CA VAL A 81 -0.30 -19.67 14.87
C VAL A 81 0.26 -18.27 14.59
N GLY A 82 1.52 -18.01 14.94
CA GLY A 82 2.18 -16.73 14.64
C GLY A 82 2.24 -16.41 13.14
N LYS A 83 2.60 -17.40 12.31
CA LYS A 83 2.64 -17.25 10.85
C LYS A 83 1.24 -17.06 10.24
N ARG A 84 0.22 -17.76 10.75
CA ARG A 84 -1.18 -17.58 10.33
C ARG A 84 -1.69 -16.17 10.67
N LYS A 85 -1.37 -15.64 11.85
CA LYS A 85 -1.71 -14.27 12.24
C LYS A 85 -1.07 -13.25 11.30
N GLN A 86 0.23 -13.37 11.03
CA GLN A 86 0.93 -12.49 10.08
C GLN A 86 0.34 -12.55 8.66
N CYS A 87 -0.04 -13.75 8.20
CA CYS A 87 -0.68 -13.92 6.89
C CYS A 87 -2.06 -13.26 6.86
N LYS A 88 -2.87 -13.42 7.93
CA LYS A 88 -4.18 -12.80 8.06
C LYS A 88 -4.08 -11.27 8.05
N ASP A 89 -3.19 -10.71 8.85
CA ASP A 89 -2.96 -9.26 8.91
C ASP A 89 -2.50 -8.69 7.56
N LYS A 90 -1.67 -9.44 6.81
CA LYS A 90 -1.24 -9.06 5.46
C LYS A 90 -2.39 -9.13 4.46
N CYS A 91 -3.21 -10.18 4.51
CA CYS A 91 -4.39 -10.33 3.65
C CYS A 91 -5.41 -9.23 3.91
N ASP A 92 -5.73 -8.94 5.19
CA ASP A 92 -6.67 -7.89 5.57
C ASP A 92 -6.19 -6.50 5.07
N LYS A 93 -4.88 -6.22 5.17
CA LYS A 93 -4.27 -5.01 4.60
C LYS A 93 -4.40 -4.95 3.07
N GLU A 94 -4.17 -6.04 2.36
CA GLU A 94 -4.31 -6.08 0.90
C GLU A 94 -5.78 -5.96 0.46
N ILE A 95 -6.71 -6.59 1.19
CA ILE A 95 -8.16 -6.45 0.96
C ILE A 95 -8.60 -5.01 1.17
N GLN A 96 -8.17 -4.35 2.27
CA GLN A 96 -8.47 -2.93 2.49
C GLN A 96 -7.94 -2.05 1.36
N LYS A 97 -6.74 -2.31 0.83
CA LYS A 97 -6.21 -1.60 -0.34
C LYS A 97 -7.05 -1.83 -1.59
N ILE A 98 -7.51 -3.06 -1.84
CA ILE A 98 -8.38 -3.37 -2.98
C ILE A 98 -9.73 -2.65 -2.85
N ILE A 99 -10.36 -2.66 -1.67
CA ILE A 99 -11.62 -1.96 -1.41
C ILE A 99 -11.47 -0.44 -1.62
N LEU A 100 -10.39 0.15 -1.11
CA LEU A 100 -10.10 1.57 -1.32
C LEU A 100 -9.88 1.89 -2.80
N LYS A 101 -9.19 1.03 -3.53
CA LYS A 101 -8.96 1.17 -4.97
C LYS A 101 -10.28 1.11 -5.76
N ASP A 102 -11.14 0.14 -5.49
CA ASP A 102 -12.46 -0.01 -6.13
C ASP A 102 -13.36 1.21 -5.85
N LYS A 103 -13.32 1.74 -4.62
CA LYS A 103 -14.09 2.95 -4.26
C LYS A 103 -13.63 4.18 -5.05
N LEU A 104 -12.31 4.35 -5.26
CA LEU A 104 -11.76 5.44 -6.07
C LEU A 104 -12.09 5.26 -7.56
N GLU A 105 -11.94 4.04 -8.10
CA GLU A 105 -12.28 3.73 -9.50
C GLU A 105 -13.76 4.02 -9.79
N LYS A 106 -14.68 3.66 -8.88
CA LYS A 106 -16.11 3.99 -8.99
C LYS A 106 -16.39 5.50 -8.96
N GLN A 107 -15.70 6.24 -8.09
CA GLN A 107 -15.86 7.70 -8.03
C GLN A 107 -15.34 8.38 -9.31
N ILE A 108 -14.22 7.90 -9.87
CA ILE A 108 -13.67 8.42 -11.13
C ILE A 108 -14.61 8.12 -12.30
N ALA A 109 -15.13 6.90 -12.40
CA ALA A 109 -16.06 6.52 -13.45
C ALA A 109 -17.35 7.38 -13.45
N GLN A 110 -17.89 7.67 -12.26
CA GLN A 110 -19.05 8.56 -12.13
C GLN A 110 -18.74 9.99 -12.60
N GLN A 111 -17.57 10.52 -12.26
CA GLN A 111 -17.17 11.86 -12.71
C GLN A 111 -16.91 11.91 -14.22
N LEU A 112 -16.28 10.89 -14.80
CA LEU A 112 -16.05 10.81 -16.25
C LEU A 112 -17.36 10.77 -17.03
N ASN A 113 -18.33 9.94 -16.63
CA ASN A 113 -19.64 9.88 -17.30
C ASN A 113 -20.38 11.24 -17.22
N THR A 114 -20.24 11.95 -16.10
CA THR A 114 -20.85 13.29 -15.92
C THR A 114 -20.18 14.35 -16.80
N LEU A 115 -18.87 14.22 -17.07
CA LEU A 115 -18.14 15.09 -18.00
C LEU A 115 -18.44 14.75 -19.47
N GLU A 116 -18.59 13.47 -19.81
CA GLU A 116 -18.88 13.02 -21.17
C GLU A 116 -20.26 13.51 -21.65
N THR A 117 -21.27 13.53 -20.77
CA THR A 117 -22.59 14.14 -21.09
C THR A 117 -22.56 15.66 -21.33
N LYS A 118 -21.42 16.34 -21.09
CA LYS A 118 -21.26 17.79 -21.31
C LYS A 118 -20.44 18.13 -22.56
N ILE A 119 -20.04 17.14 -23.35
CA ILE A 119 -19.33 17.33 -24.62
C ILE A 119 -20.29 16.88 -25.72
N ASP A 120 -20.92 17.83 -26.39
CA ASP A 120 -21.84 17.53 -27.48
C ASP A 120 -21.07 17.04 -28.71
N THR A 121 -21.65 16.13 -29.50
CA THR A 121 -21.00 15.57 -30.71
C THR A 121 -20.68 16.62 -31.78
N ASP A 122 -21.21 17.83 -31.62
CA ASP A 122 -21.03 18.96 -32.52
C ASP A 122 -19.74 19.75 -32.27
N ASP A 123 -19.03 19.50 -31.15
CA ASP A 123 -17.78 20.20 -30.78
C ASP A 123 -16.49 19.52 -31.34
N ILE A 124 -16.62 18.40 -32.06
CA ILE A 124 -15.50 17.68 -32.67
C ILE A 124 -15.52 17.89 -34.20
N PRO A 125 -14.57 18.64 -34.79
CA PRO A 125 -14.54 18.83 -36.23
C PRO A 125 -14.16 17.51 -36.93
N THR A 126 -15.16 16.85 -37.51
CA THR A 126 -15.00 15.66 -38.35
C THR A 126 -14.31 16.04 -39.67
N CYS A 127 -12.99 15.86 -39.75
CA CYS A 127 -12.28 15.93 -41.02
C CYS A 127 -12.53 14.66 -41.84
N ILE A 128 -13.35 14.80 -42.88
CA ILE A 128 -13.53 13.84 -43.96
C ILE A 128 -12.28 13.88 -44.85
N CYS A 129 -11.64 12.74 -45.09
CA CYS A 129 -10.65 12.60 -46.16
C CYS A 129 -10.91 11.32 -46.95
N GLU A 130 -11.40 11.54 -48.16
CA GLU A 130 -11.66 10.57 -49.19
C GLU A 130 -10.34 10.09 -49.85
N LYS A 131 -10.21 8.77 -49.96
CA LYS A 131 -9.32 7.93 -50.80
C LYS A 131 -7.93 8.47 -51.19
N SER A 132 -6.89 7.85 -50.59
CA SER A 132 -5.73 7.20 -51.26
C SER A 132 -4.58 7.02 -50.25
N LEU A 133 -4.72 6.01 -49.38
CA LEU A 133 -3.83 5.80 -48.22
C LEU A 133 -2.50 5.11 -48.55
N ALA A 134 -2.38 4.45 -49.71
CA ALA A 134 -1.20 3.66 -50.01
C ALA A 134 -0.04 4.49 -50.61
N ASP A 135 -0.34 5.38 -51.57
CA ASP A 135 0.70 6.09 -52.34
C ASP A 135 1.27 7.32 -51.60
N LYS A 136 0.48 7.93 -50.70
CA LYS A 136 0.91 9.07 -49.88
C LYS A 136 1.73 8.68 -48.65
N MET A 137 1.52 7.49 -48.07
CA MET A 137 2.25 7.07 -46.86
C MET A 137 3.74 6.84 -47.12
N GLU A 138 4.12 6.31 -48.29
CA GLU A 138 5.53 6.02 -48.60
C GLU A 138 6.35 7.30 -48.83
N LYS A 139 5.75 8.36 -49.38
CA LYS A 139 6.38 9.66 -49.62
C LYS A 139 6.45 10.52 -48.35
N PHE A 140 5.44 10.44 -47.47
CA PHE A 140 5.39 11.19 -46.22
C PHE A 140 6.39 10.65 -45.17
N CYS A 141 6.51 9.33 -45.03
CA CYS A 141 7.47 8.71 -44.09
C CYS A 141 8.94 9.01 -44.44
N LEU A 142 9.21 9.27 -45.72
CA LEU A 142 10.53 9.65 -46.24
C LEU A 142 10.87 11.13 -46.01
N ASN A 143 9.85 12.00 -45.91
CA ASN A 143 10.02 13.43 -45.60
C ASN A 143 9.96 13.74 -44.09
N CYS A 144 9.27 12.94 -43.27
CA CYS A 144 9.28 13.10 -41.81
C CYS A 144 10.66 12.87 -41.17
N GLY A 145 11.62 12.26 -41.87
CA GLY A 145 13.00 12.13 -41.41
C GLY A 145 13.92 13.31 -41.75
N MET A 146 13.50 14.24 -42.62
CA MET A 146 14.39 15.31 -43.14
C MET A 146 13.90 16.74 -42.84
N ASN A 147 12.75 16.92 -42.19
CA ASN A 147 12.36 18.19 -41.57
C ASN A 147 12.35 18.03 -40.04
N VAL A 148 13.56 17.93 -39.48
CA VAL A 148 13.82 18.11 -38.05
C VAL A 148 13.64 19.59 -37.74
N GLY A 149 12.39 20.05 -37.66
CA GLY A 149 12.10 21.46 -37.43
C GLY A 149 10.66 21.83 -37.76
N GLY A 150 9.75 21.61 -36.81
CA GLY A 150 8.45 22.29 -36.77
C GLY A 150 7.26 21.50 -37.30
N GLY A 151 6.39 21.09 -36.38
CA GLY A 151 4.98 20.76 -36.64
C GLY A 151 4.66 19.29 -36.86
N VAL A 152 3.68 18.77 -36.11
CA VAL A 152 3.11 17.40 -36.16
C VAL A 152 3.78 16.37 -35.24
N ILE A 153 3.50 16.49 -33.93
CA ILE A 153 3.46 15.37 -32.99
C ILE A 153 1.98 15.24 -32.53
N PRO A 154 1.19 14.28 -33.02
CA PRO A 154 -0.13 14.03 -32.41
C PRO A 154 -0.49 12.55 -32.21
N ALA A 155 0.47 11.63 -32.06
CA ALA A 155 0.12 10.23 -31.74
C ALA A 155 0.96 9.62 -30.61
N PHE A 156 2.28 9.80 -30.61
CA PHE A 156 3.14 9.21 -29.57
C PHE A 156 3.15 10.00 -28.24
N GLY A 157 2.81 11.30 -28.26
CA GLY A 157 2.65 12.12 -27.05
C GLY A 157 1.28 11.98 -26.36
N ALA A 158 0.29 11.36 -27.02
CA ALA A 158 -1.09 11.32 -26.54
C ALA A 158 -1.33 10.29 -25.42
N ILE A 159 -0.53 9.22 -25.33
CA ILE A 159 -0.75 8.17 -24.31
C ILE A 159 -0.02 8.49 -23.00
N GLY A 160 1.20 9.03 -23.06
CA GLY A 160 1.95 9.46 -21.86
C GLY A 160 1.50 10.83 -21.32
N GLY A 161 1.14 11.76 -22.21
CA GLY A 161 0.71 13.11 -21.84
C GLY A 161 -0.64 13.15 -21.14
N THR A 162 -1.61 12.33 -21.58
CA THR A 162 -2.94 12.26 -20.98
C THR A 162 -2.92 11.62 -19.59
N ALA A 163 -2.13 10.57 -19.39
CA ALA A 163 -1.94 9.93 -18.08
C ALA A 163 -1.23 10.87 -17.07
N SER A 164 -0.23 11.63 -17.52
CA SER A 164 0.48 12.58 -16.65
C SER A 164 -0.37 13.82 -16.35
N TYR A 165 -1.18 14.29 -17.30
CA TYR A 165 -2.13 15.39 -17.09
C TYR A 165 -3.26 15.02 -16.11
N THR A 166 -3.85 13.82 -16.26
CA THR A 166 -4.88 13.31 -15.35
C THR A 166 -4.36 13.09 -13.93
N LEU A 167 -3.14 12.59 -13.75
CA LEU A 167 -2.50 12.48 -12.43
C LEU A 167 -2.26 13.84 -11.77
N ASN A 168 -1.84 14.85 -12.53
CA ASN A 168 -1.64 16.20 -11.99
C ASN A 168 -2.96 16.84 -11.52
N LEU A 169 -4.08 16.55 -12.19
CA LEU A 169 -5.41 17.00 -11.76
C LEU A 169 -5.90 16.30 -10.48
N LEU A 170 -5.56 15.01 -10.30
CA LEU A 170 -5.99 14.22 -9.15
C LEU A 170 -5.17 14.50 -7.87
N LYS A 171 -3.91 14.96 -8.01
CA LYS A 171 -3.01 15.20 -6.87
C LYS A 171 -3.60 16.21 -5.86
N PRO A 172 -4.11 17.40 -6.25
CA PRO A 172 -4.71 18.34 -5.29
C PRO A 172 -5.93 17.76 -4.56
N ALA A 173 -6.77 16.96 -5.25
CA ALA A 173 -7.93 16.33 -4.66
C ALA A 173 -7.53 15.27 -3.62
N ALA A 174 -6.52 14.44 -3.94
CA ALA A 174 -5.97 13.45 -3.02
C ALA A 174 -5.34 14.11 -1.77
N LEU A 175 -4.59 15.20 -1.94
CA LEU A 175 -4.01 15.95 -0.81
C LEU A 175 -5.10 16.58 0.06
N LYS A 176 -6.17 17.11 -0.54
CA LYS A 176 -7.32 17.66 0.19
C LYS A 176 -8.02 16.58 1.01
N ALA A 177 -8.26 15.41 0.42
CA ALA A 177 -8.86 14.26 1.10
C ALA A 177 -7.97 13.76 2.26
N ALA A 178 -6.66 13.66 2.04
CA ALA A 178 -5.69 13.26 3.05
C ALA A 178 -5.66 14.22 4.25
N LYS A 179 -5.69 15.53 4.02
CA LYS A 179 -5.78 16.55 5.09
C LYS A 179 -7.09 16.45 5.87
N ALA A 180 -8.21 16.23 5.18
CA ALA A 180 -9.50 16.06 5.84
C ALA A 180 -9.50 14.80 6.73
N ALA A 181 -8.97 13.67 6.23
CA ALA A 181 -8.84 12.44 7.00
C ALA A 181 -7.93 12.62 8.22
N ALA A 182 -6.76 13.25 8.05
CA ALA A 182 -5.84 13.54 9.15
C ALA A 182 -6.49 14.40 10.25
N LEU A 183 -7.27 15.41 9.85
CA LEU A 183 -7.94 16.31 10.79
C LEU A 183 -9.05 15.58 11.57
N THR A 184 -9.82 14.72 10.91
CA THR A 184 -10.84 13.89 11.57
C THR A 184 -10.19 12.95 12.59
N GLU A 185 -9.16 12.21 12.19
CA GLU A 185 -8.45 11.29 13.08
C GLU A 185 -7.80 12.02 14.27
N ALA A 186 -7.18 13.18 14.05
CA ALA A 186 -6.63 14.01 15.12
C ALA A 186 -7.70 14.49 16.11
N LYS A 187 -8.90 14.85 15.62
CA LYS A 187 -10.01 15.25 16.50
C LYS A 187 -10.54 14.09 17.33
N ASP A 188 -10.64 12.90 16.74
CA ASP A 188 -11.14 11.72 17.43
C ASP A 188 -10.18 11.30 18.56
N LEU A 189 -8.86 11.27 18.29
CA LEU A 189 -7.83 11.01 19.29
C LEU A 189 -7.83 12.05 20.40
N ALA A 190 -7.87 13.34 20.05
CA ALA A 190 -7.90 14.42 21.03
C ALA A 190 -9.17 14.39 21.89
N THR A 191 -10.31 14.01 21.32
CA THR A 191 -11.57 13.85 22.06
C THR A 191 -11.47 12.71 23.06
N GLN A 192 -10.83 11.59 22.67
CA GLN A 192 -10.56 10.48 23.57
C GLN A 192 -9.69 10.90 24.76
N GLU A 193 -8.59 11.62 24.49
CA GLU A 193 -7.69 12.12 25.54
C GLU A 193 -8.40 13.11 26.48
N GLY A 194 -9.18 14.04 25.92
CA GLY A 194 -9.99 14.97 26.69
C GLY A 194 -11.00 14.28 27.62
N MET A 195 -11.65 13.21 27.15
CA MET A 195 -12.52 12.39 27.98
C MET A 195 -11.76 11.65 29.09
N GLU A 196 -10.62 11.05 28.76
CA GLU A 196 -9.81 10.30 29.73
C GLU A 196 -9.30 11.20 30.86
N ALA A 197 -8.85 12.42 30.55
CA ALA A 197 -8.43 13.40 31.54
C ALA A 197 -9.56 13.76 32.53
N VAL A 198 -10.80 13.92 32.04
CA VAL A 198 -11.97 14.17 32.88
C VAL A 198 -12.31 12.95 33.73
N ILE A 199 -12.24 11.74 33.16
CA ILE A 199 -12.48 10.49 33.88
C ILE A 199 -11.49 10.34 35.04
N LEU A 200 -10.21 10.66 34.83
CA LEU A 200 -9.18 10.63 35.88
C LEU A 200 -9.51 11.60 37.02
N LYS A 201 -9.98 12.82 36.70
CA LYS A 201 -10.43 13.78 37.73
C LYS A 201 -11.67 13.30 38.50
N ILE A 202 -12.59 12.63 37.82
CA ILE A 202 -13.74 12.00 38.47
C ILE A 202 -13.30 10.83 39.37
N GLN A 203 -12.29 10.06 38.98
CA GLN A 203 -11.72 8.99 39.82
C GLN A 203 -11.02 9.55 41.05
N GLU A 204 -10.25 10.63 40.90
CA GLU A 204 -9.63 11.37 42.00
C GLU A 204 -10.71 11.83 42.99
N LEU A 205 -11.76 12.51 42.51
CA LEU A 205 -12.93 12.87 43.31
C LEU A 205 -13.55 11.64 43.99
N SER A 206 -13.80 10.56 43.24
CA SER A 206 -14.45 9.36 43.76
C SER A 206 -13.68 8.75 44.92
N SER A 207 -12.34 8.74 44.85
CA SER A 207 -11.49 8.17 45.89
C SER A 207 -11.72 8.76 47.29
N TYR A 208 -12.14 10.03 47.38
CA TYR A 208 -12.44 10.69 48.66
C TYR A 208 -13.80 10.30 49.25
N PHE A 209 -14.70 9.74 48.46
CA PHE A 209 -16.09 9.47 48.84
C PHE A 209 -16.49 7.99 48.74
N ILE A 210 -15.57 7.10 48.35
CA ILE A 210 -15.83 5.66 48.38
C ILE A 210 -16.21 5.24 49.81
N GLY A 211 -17.38 4.61 49.95
CA GLY A 211 -17.92 4.17 51.24
C GLY A 211 -18.76 5.22 51.98
N GLU A 212 -18.81 6.46 51.50
CA GLU A 212 -19.67 7.50 52.07
C GLU A 212 -21.13 7.34 51.58
N PRO A 213 -22.12 7.51 52.46
CA PRO A 213 -23.53 7.49 52.07
C PRO A 213 -23.83 8.63 51.08
N GLY A 214 -24.41 8.28 49.93
CA GLY A 214 -24.74 9.21 48.86
C GLY A 214 -23.65 9.43 47.82
N PHE A 215 -22.60 8.60 47.80
CA PHE A 215 -21.65 8.50 46.69
C PHE A 215 -22.33 8.02 45.41
N PHE A 216 -21.98 8.65 44.28
CA PHE A 216 -22.39 8.24 42.93
C PHE A 216 -21.21 8.21 41.99
N ASP A 217 -21.13 7.16 41.17
CA ASP A 217 -20.15 7.09 40.09
C ASP A 217 -20.55 8.04 38.94
N LEU A 218 -19.74 9.08 38.75
CA LEU A 218 -19.98 10.09 37.73
C LEU A 218 -19.26 9.80 36.42
N ARG A 219 -18.46 8.74 36.30
CA ARG A 219 -17.77 8.40 35.03
C ARG A 219 -18.70 8.34 33.81
N PRO A 220 -19.95 7.82 33.90
CA PRO A 220 -20.86 7.74 32.75
C PRO A 220 -21.31 9.09 32.17
N ILE A 221 -21.09 10.22 32.86
CA ILE A 221 -21.48 11.55 32.34
C ILE A 221 -20.51 12.07 31.29
N VAL A 222 -19.32 11.47 31.20
CA VAL A 222 -18.27 11.90 30.27
C VAL A 222 -18.56 11.30 28.90
N THR A 223 -18.84 12.18 27.94
CA THR A 223 -19.16 11.84 26.56
C THR A 223 -18.47 12.82 25.62
N PRO A 224 -18.39 12.52 24.30
CA PRO A 224 -17.81 13.43 23.31
C PRO A 224 -18.47 14.82 23.27
N SER A 225 -19.69 14.98 23.78
CA SER A 225 -20.40 16.26 23.77
C SER A 225 -20.31 17.04 25.09
N THR A 226 -19.81 16.41 26.17
CA THR A 226 -19.83 16.95 27.54
C THR A 226 -18.44 17.19 28.13
N TYR A 227 -17.41 16.42 27.75
CA TYR A 227 -16.09 16.42 28.41
C TYR A 227 -15.40 17.79 28.46
N ASP A 228 -15.63 18.66 27.49
CA ASP A 228 -15.05 20.00 27.38
C ASP A 228 -15.94 21.11 27.95
N LYS A 229 -17.09 20.75 28.54
CA LYS A 229 -18.15 21.69 28.95
C LYS A 229 -18.53 21.47 30.40
N GLY A 230 -17.92 22.26 31.28
CA GLY A 230 -18.22 22.29 32.71
C GLY A 230 -19.72 22.32 33.04
N PRO A 231 -20.50 23.27 32.50
CA PRO A 231 -21.94 23.33 32.76
C PRO A 231 -22.69 22.06 32.34
N ALA A 232 -22.32 21.46 31.20
CA ALA A 232 -22.96 20.23 30.71
C ALA A 232 -22.63 19.02 31.59
N LEU A 233 -21.39 18.93 32.10
CA LEU A 233 -21.01 17.90 33.07
C LEU A 233 -21.81 18.05 34.37
N VAL A 234 -21.99 19.29 34.86
CA VAL A 234 -22.79 19.56 36.06
C VAL A 234 -24.26 19.17 35.86
N GLU A 235 -24.85 19.50 34.71
CA GLU A 235 -26.23 19.11 34.40
C GLU A 235 -26.40 17.59 34.30
N ALA A 236 -25.49 16.92 33.59
CA ALA A 236 -25.49 15.47 33.48
C ALA A 236 -25.31 14.80 34.84
N ALA A 237 -24.41 15.30 35.69
CA ALA A 237 -24.22 14.80 37.04
C ALA A 237 -25.46 14.98 37.92
N LYS A 238 -26.12 16.15 37.89
CA LYS A 238 -27.39 16.37 38.60
C LYS A 238 -28.47 15.37 38.17
N LYS A 239 -28.55 15.08 36.87
CA LYS A 239 -29.51 14.13 36.32
C LYS A 239 -29.23 12.69 36.77
N VAL A 240 -27.97 12.28 36.82
CA VAL A 240 -27.57 10.94 37.26
C VAL A 240 -27.77 10.75 38.77
N ILE A 241 -27.45 11.77 39.57
CA ILE A 241 -27.60 11.71 41.03
C ILE A 241 -29.09 11.71 41.43
N GLY A 242 -29.92 12.52 40.76
CA GLY A 242 -31.35 12.59 41.02
C GLY A 242 -31.69 12.86 42.49
N GLU A 243 -32.65 12.10 43.04
CA GLU A 243 -33.11 12.25 44.43
C GLU A 243 -32.09 11.80 45.48
N ALA A 244 -31.10 11.01 45.08
CA ALA A 244 -30.05 10.53 45.98
C ALA A 244 -29.03 11.62 46.39
N CYS A 245 -29.26 12.87 45.96
CA CYS A 245 -28.54 14.03 46.45
C CYS A 245 -28.84 14.38 47.91
N ARG A 246 -29.88 13.78 48.53
CA ARG A 246 -30.27 14.00 49.93
C ARG A 246 -30.10 12.74 50.77
N ASN A 247 -29.72 12.93 52.03
CA ASN A 247 -29.70 11.85 53.04
C ASN A 247 -31.07 11.65 53.69
N GLU A 248 -31.18 10.67 54.59
CA GLU A 248 -32.42 10.34 55.33
C GLU A 248 -32.99 11.51 56.14
N ARG A 249 -32.17 12.52 56.47
CA ARG A 249 -32.57 13.74 57.20
C ARG A 249 -32.98 14.88 56.27
N GLY A 250 -33.01 14.65 54.95
CA GLY A 250 -33.34 15.64 53.92
C GLY A 250 -32.22 16.62 53.56
N ASN A 251 -31.03 16.48 54.16
CA ASN A 251 -29.87 17.34 53.90
C ASN A 251 -29.08 16.86 52.69
N LEU A 252 -28.45 17.79 51.95
CA LEU A 252 -27.58 17.44 50.81
C LEU A 252 -26.39 16.59 51.26
N THR A 253 -26.06 15.58 50.47
CA THR A 253 -24.93 14.67 50.75
C THR A 253 -23.58 15.41 50.66
N SER A 254 -22.57 14.93 51.38
CA SER A 254 -21.22 15.49 51.33
C SER A 254 -20.66 15.46 49.90
N PHE A 255 -20.91 14.36 49.19
CA PHE A 255 -20.58 14.19 47.80
C PHE A 255 -21.24 15.26 46.91
N TYR A 256 -22.55 15.45 47.00
CA TYR A 256 -23.25 16.46 46.19
C TYR A 256 -22.78 17.88 46.49
N ASN A 257 -22.53 18.20 47.77
CA ASN A 257 -22.01 19.50 48.15
C ASN A 257 -20.64 19.78 47.52
N THR A 258 -19.76 18.79 47.49
CA THR A 258 -18.39 18.93 46.94
C THR A 258 -18.37 18.89 45.41
N ALA A 259 -19.02 17.90 44.81
CA ALA A 259 -18.98 17.64 43.38
C ALA A 259 -19.80 18.65 42.56
N ILE A 260 -20.87 19.23 43.13
CA ILE A 260 -21.84 20.04 42.39
C ILE A 260 -22.01 21.44 42.97
N ARG A 261 -22.33 21.54 44.27
CA ARG A 261 -22.83 22.80 44.85
C ARG A 261 -21.72 23.82 45.13
N ASN A 262 -20.64 23.37 45.77
CA ASN A 262 -19.59 24.26 46.25
C ASN A 262 -18.55 24.46 45.13
N PRO A 263 -18.15 25.70 44.84
CA PRO A 263 -17.04 25.94 43.92
C PRO A 263 -15.75 25.43 44.57
N SER A 264 -15.10 24.46 43.94
CA SER A 264 -13.85 23.87 44.38
C SER A 264 -13.14 23.19 43.22
N ASN A 265 -11.88 22.80 43.40
CA ASN A 265 -11.14 21.98 42.42
C ASN A 265 -11.77 20.60 42.20
N TYR A 266 -12.67 20.17 43.10
CA TYR A 266 -13.41 18.91 43.02
C TYR A 266 -14.83 19.10 42.45
N ASN A 267 -15.21 20.33 42.11
CA ASN A 267 -16.45 20.60 41.43
C ASN A 267 -16.36 20.06 40.00
N VAL A 268 -17.32 19.23 39.61
CA VAL A 268 -17.34 18.57 38.29
C VAL A 268 -17.37 19.57 37.13
N GLY A 269 -17.87 20.79 37.37
CA GLY A 269 -17.84 21.87 36.40
C GLY A 269 -16.43 22.35 36.05
N SER A 270 -15.46 22.26 36.97
CA SER A 270 -14.07 22.64 36.69
C SER A 270 -13.36 21.61 35.80
N PHE A 271 -13.81 20.35 35.80
CA PHE A 271 -13.21 19.29 34.99
C PHE A 271 -13.35 19.53 33.49
N GLY A 272 -14.35 20.31 33.07
CA GLY A 272 -14.51 20.69 31.66
C GLY A 272 -13.31 21.46 31.09
N GLU A 273 -12.63 22.26 31.91
CA GLU A 273 -11.41 22.96 31.51
C GLU A 273 -10.23 21.99 31.36
N VAL A 274 -10.14 20.99 32.24
CA VAL A 274 -9.14 19.91 32.15
C VAL A 274 -9.33 19.11 30.85
N GLY A 275 -10.56 18.71 30.54
CA GLY A 275 -10.88 18.00 29.30
C GLY A 275 -10.57 18.82 28.06
N ARG A 276 -10.88 20.12 28.07
CA ARG A 276 -10.54 21.03 26.98
C ARG A 276 -9.03 21.19 26.80
N SER A 277 -8.29 21.38 27.88
CA SER A 277 -6.83 21.55 27.83
C SER A 277 -6.13 20.29 27.31
N ALA A 278 -6.56 19.10 27.75
CA ALA A 278 -6.07 17.84 27.25
C ALA A 278 -6.38 17.66 25.76
N PHE A 279 -7.61 17.97 25.33
CA PHE A 279 -7.99 17.98 23.92
C PHE A 279 -7.12 18.92 23.08
N GLU A 280 -6.94 20.17 23.50
CA GLU A 280 -6.17 21.16 22.74
C GLU A 280 -4.70 20.76 22.58
N THR A 281 -4.12 20.19 23.65
CA THR A 281 -2.74 19.69 23.65
C THR A 281 -2.58 18.51 22.69
N GLU A 282 -3.45 17.51 22.80
CA GLU A 282 -3.38 16.32 21.95
C GLU A 282 -3.73 16.63 20.50
N PHE A 283 -4.72 17.49 20.26
CA PHE A 283 -5.09 17.92 18.92
C PHE A 283 -3.94 18.66 18.23
N ALA A 284 -3.24 19.55 18.94
CA ALA A 284 -2.07 20.25 18.40
C ALA A 284 -0.94 19.28 18.05
N SER A 285 -0.69 18.28 18.91
CA SER A 285 0.31 17.23 18.70
C SER A 285 -0.01 16.36 17.47
N GLN A 286 -1.23 15.79 17.43
CA GLN A 286 -1.64 14.82 16.41
C GLN A 286 -1.86 15.46 15.04
N LYS A 287 -2.42 16.67 14.99
CA LYS A 287 -2.73 17.34 13.72
C LYS A 287 -1.50 17.46 12.83
N GLY A 288 -0.38 17.95 13.37
CA GLY A 288 0.84 18.12 12.58
C GLY A 288 1.44 16.77 12.15
N ALA A 289 1.45 15.79 13.04
CA ALA A 289 2.00 14.47 12.78
C ALA A 289 1.21 13.72 11.69
N LEU A 290 -0.13 13.67 11.82
CA LEU A 290 -1.02 12.99 10.88
C LEU A 290 -1.11 13.70 9.53
N GLU A 291 -1.15 15.04 9.51
CA GLU A 291 -1.09 15.78 8.24
C GLU A 291 0.21 15.45 7.48
N THR A 292 1.36 15.47 8.17
CA THR A 292 2.65 15.15 7.55
C THR A 292 2.70 13.71 7.03
N ALA A 293 2.26 12.75 7.85
CA ALA A 293 2.25 11.34 7.48
C ALA A 293 1.35 11.09 6.27
N ASN A 294 0.11 11.59 6.30
CA ASN A 294 -0.85 11.35 5.23
C ASN A 294 -0.43 12.07 3.93
N LEU A 295 0.13 13.27 3.99
CA LEU A 295 0.70 13.93 2.81
C LEU A 295 1.87 13.14 2.22
N ALA A 296 2.79 12.66 3.06
CA ALA A 296 3.92 11.84 2.62
C ALA A 296 3.45 10.56 1.92
N THR A 297 2.38 9.91 2.40
CA THR A 297 1.82 8.73 1.71
C THR A 297 1.28 9.09 0.32
N VAL A 298 0.56 10.21 0.18
CA VAL A 298 0.05 10.66 -1.13
C VAL A 298 1.20 10.97 -2.07
N GLU A 299 2.24 11.67 -1.60
CA GLU A 299 3.42 12.00 -2.41
C GLU A 299 4.20 10.77 -2.84
N ALA A 300 4.42 9.80 -1.93
CA ALA A 300 5.08 8.53 -2.26
C ALA A 300 4.28 7.73 -3.30
N THR A 301 2.95 7.71 -3.17
CA THR A 301 2.09 7.03 -4.13
C THR A 301 2.14 7.73 -5.49
N TYR A 302 2.10 9.06 -5.51
CA TYR A 302 2.24 9.85 -6.74
C TYR A 302 3.60 9.63 -7.43
N ALA A 303 4.69 9.59 -6.66
CA ALA A 303 6.02 9.29 -7.18
C ALA A 303 6.09 7.90 -7.82
N SER A 304 5.43 6.89 -7.21
CA SER A 304 5.36 5.55 -7.78
C SER A 304 4.63 5.53 -9.14
N TYR A 305 3.53 6.27 -9.28
CA TYR A 305 2.83 6.38 -10.56
C TYR A 305 3.66 7.11 -11.63
N GLN A 306 4.35 8.18 -11.25
CA GLN A 306 5.23 8.91 -12.16
C GLN A 306 6.38 8.02 -12.66
N THR A 307 7.02 7.26 -11.77
CA THR A 307 8.08 6.32 -12.18
C THR A 307 7.57 5.24 -13.13
N ALA A 308 6.37 4.69 -12.89
CA ALA A 308 5.75 3.71 -13.78
C ALA A 308 5.44 4.31 -15.17
N ILE A 309 4.94 5.54 -15.24
CA ILE A 309 4.67 6.23 -16.51
C ILE A 309 5.98 6.48 -17.27
N ILE A 310 7.02 6.97 -16.60
CA ILE A 310 8.33 7.22 -17.21
C ILE A 310 8.91 5.91 -17.77
N ALA A 311 8.85 4.81 -17.00
CA ALA A 311 9.33 3.51 -17.45
C ALA A 311 8.58 3.01 -18.71
N SER A 312 7.26 3.21 -18.76
CA SER A 312 6.43 2.88 -19.93
C SER A 312 6.84 3.70 -21.17
N ILE A 313 7.05 5.01 -21.02
CA ILE A 313 7.51 5.89 -22.11
C ILE A 313 8.89 5.44 -22.63
N VAL A 314 9.83 5.14 -21.73
CA VAL A 314 11.18 4.66 -22.10
C VAL A 314 11.08 3.34 -22.87
N ALA A 315 10.23 2.40 -22.42
CA ALA A 315 10.03 1.13 -23.11
C ALA A 315 9.48 1.34 -24.54
N ILE A 316 8.50 2.23 -24.73
CA ILE A 316 7.96 2.57 -26.06
C ILE A 316 9.05 3.16 -26.96
N VAL A 317 9.87 4.09 -26.45
CA VAL A 317 10.97 4.71 -27.22
C VAL A 317 12.00 3.67 -27.66
N VAL A 318 12.36 2.71 -26.80
CA VAL A 318 13.29 1.62 -27.14
C VAL A 318 12.73 0.73 -28.26
N ILE A 319 11.44 0.37 -28.19
CA ILE A 319 10.77 -0.44 -29.23
C ILE A 319 10.79 0.29 -30.58
N VAL A 320 10.43 1.59 -30.59
CA VAL A 320 10.47 2.41 -31.80
C VAL A 320 11.89 2.49 -32.36
N PHE A 321 12.90 2.67 -31.52
CA PHE A 321 14.30 2.73 -31.95
C PHE A 321 14.76 1.43 -32.63
N ILE A 322 14.41 0.27 -32.07
CA ILE A 322 14.70 -1.05 -32.66
C ILE A 322 14.01 -1.18 -34.03
N MET A 323 12.74 -0.79 -34.14
CA MET A 323 11.98 -0.80 -35.41
C MET A 323 12.65 0.07 -36.48
N VAL A 324 13.15 1.26 -36.12
CA VAL A 324 13.90 2.13 -37.04
C VAL A 324 15.20 1.48 -37.48
N ILE A 325 15.97 0.86 -36.58
CA ILE A 325 17.21 0.15 -36.94
C ILE A 325 16.93 -0.99 -37.93
N ILE A 326 15.94 -1.84 -37.62
CA ILE A 326 15.53 -2.96 -38.51
C ILE A 326 15.09 -2.41 -39.87
N TYR A 327 14.28 -1.36 -39.89
CA TYR A 327 13.84 -0.70 -41.11
C TYR A 327 15.02 -0.19 -41.94
N LEU A 328 15.99 0.50 -41.33
CA LEU A 328 17.19 1.01 -42.01
C LEU A 328 18.03 -0.13 -42.61
N ILE A 329 18.20 -1.24 -41.88
CA ILE A 329 18.90 -2.44 -42.38
C ILE A 329 18.16 -3.04 -43.58
N LEU A 330 16.85 -3.26 -43.47
CA LEU A 330 16.03 -3.81 -44.55
C LEU A 330 16.05 -2.91 -45.78
N ARG A 331 15.93 -1.59 -45.60
CA ARG A 331 16.01 -0.59 -46.66
C ARG A 331 17.36 -0.60 -47.35
N TYR A 332 18.45 -0.67 -46.58
CA TYR A 332 19.80 -0.78 -47.12
C TYR A 332 19.96 -2.05 -47.96
N ARG A 333 19.48 -3.20 -47.48
CA ARG A 333 19.51 -4.48 -48.22
C ARG A 333 18.69 -4.40 -49.52
N ARG A 334 17.50 -3.80 -49.51
CA ARG A 334 16.69 -3.58 -50.72
C ARG A 334 17.42 -2.73 -51.75
N LYS A 335 18.00 -1.59 -51.36
CA LYS A 335 18.79 -0.74 -52.26
C LYS A 335 19.98 -1.47 -52.87
N LYS A 336 20.72 -2.26 -52.08
CA LYS A 336 21.84 -3.07 -52.58
C LYS A 336 21.39 -4.14 -53.59
N LYS A 337 20.26 -4.80 -53.34
CA LYS A 337 19.68 -5.79 -54.26
C LYS A 337 19.28 -5.14 -55.61
N MET A 338 18.67 -3.95 -55.58
CA MET A 338 18.29 -3.23 -56.79
C MET A 338 19.51 -2.78 -57.62
N LYS A 339 20.56 -2.26 -56.98
CA LYS A 339 21.81 -1.90 -57.67
C LYS A 339 22.44 -3.11 -58.39
N LYS A 340 22.48 -4.27 -57.73
CA LYS A 340 22.98 -5.51 -58.36
C LYS A 340 22.15 -5.92 -59.57
N LYS A 341 20.81 -5.91 -59.45
CA LYS A 341 19.92 -6.23 -60.58
C LYS A 341 20.17 -5.34 -61.80
N LEU A 342 20.36 -4.04 -61.56
CA LEU A 342 20.60 -3.06 -62.63
C LEU A 342 21.93 -3.30 -63.35
N GLN A 343 22.95 -3.80 -62.65
CA GLN A 343 24.21 -4.22 -63.27
C GLN A 343 24.05 -5.49 -64.13
N TYR A 344 23.27 -6.48 -63.66
CA TYR A 344 23.01 -7.70 -64.44
C TYR A 344 22.20 -7.44 -65.71
N ILE A 345 21.22 -6.54 -65.68
CA ILE A 345 20.42 -6.17 -66.86
C ILE A 345 21.32 -5.54 -67.93
N LYS A 346 22.22 -4.62 -67.54
CA LYS A 346 23.15 -3.97 -68.47
C LYS A 346 24.09 -4.96 -69.18
N LEU A 347 24.53 -6.01 -68.47
CA LEU A 347 25.41 -7.05 -69.04
C LEU A 347 24.69 -8.01 -70.01
N LEU A 348 23.36 -8.01 -70.05
CA LEU A 348 22.56 -8.87 -70.93
C LEU A 348 22.09 -8.15 -72.21
N GLU A 349 22.19 -6.82 -72.25
CA GLU A 349 21.83 -6.00 -73.42
C GLU A 349 23.03 -5.69 -74.33
N GLU A 350 24.26 -5.93 -73.86
CA GLU A 350 25.47 -6.05 -74.67
C GLU A 350 25.64 -7.49 -75.18
#